data_AF-A0A4V1SCN1-F1
#
_entry.id   AF-A0A4V1SCN1-F1
#
_cell.length_a   1.000
_cell.length_b   1.000
_cell.length_c   1.000
_cell.angle_alpha   90.00
_cell.angle_beta   90.00
_cell.angle_gamma   90.00
#
_symmetry.space_group_name_H-M   'P 1'
#
loop_
_entity.id
_entity.type
_entity.pdbx_description
1 polymer ?
#
loop_
_entity_poly.entity_id
_entity_poly.type
_entity_poly.pdbx_seq_one_letter_code
_entity_poly.pdbx_strand_id
1 'polypeptide(L)' 'VKTLRGILPTCSYCKDIRDDNGEWHQLEEYIQLHSEAKFSHGICDTCAEKHFPAYTPAR' A
#
# COMPACT_ATOMS: atom_id res chain seq x y z
N VAL A 1 15.94 -13.09 1.99
CA VAL A 1 15.02 -11.94 1.81
C VAL A 1 15.22 -11.36 0.41
N LYS A 2 14.25 -11.51 -0.50
CA LYS A 2 14.25 -10.76 -1.77
C LYS A 2 13.92 -9.31 -1.45
N THR A 3 14.82 -8.38 -1.78
CA THR A 3 14.63 -6.95 -1.52
C THR A 3 14.28 -6.27 -2.84
N LEU A 4 13.14 -5.58 -2.90
CA LEU A 4 12.86 -4.64 -3.99
C LEU A 4 13.90 -3.50 -3.91
N ARG A 5 14.62 -3.26 -5.00
CA ARG A 5 15.72 -2.27 -5.09
C ARG A 5 15.56 -1.43 -6.36
N GLY A 6 16.10 -0.22 -6.34
CA GLY A 6 16.07 0.70 -7.49
C GLY A 6 14.95 1.73 -7.42
N ILE A 7 14.69 2.37 -8.56
CA ILE A 7 13.65 3.40 -8.71
C ILE A 7 12.40 2.73 -9.29
N LEU A 8 11.29 2.79 -8.56
CA LEU A 8 9.98 2.34 -9.05
C LEU A 8 9.25 3.54 -9.68
N PRO A 9 8.91 3.49 -10.98
CA PRO A 9 8.14 4.56 -11.61
C PRO A 9 6.70 4.55 -11.07
N THR A 10 6.30 5.62 -10.39
CA THR A 10 4.95 5.75 -9.81
C THR A 10 4.16 6.89 -10.45
N CYS A 11 2.84 6.75 -10.57
CA CYS A 11 1.98 7.84 -11.03
C CYS A 11 1.88 8.92 -9.95
N SER A 12 2.15 10.18 -10.30
CA SER A 12 2.10 11.29 -9.34
C SER A 12 0.70 11.53 -8.75
N TYR A 13 -0.36 11.11 -9.44
CA TYR A 13 -1.75 11.29 -9.02
C TYR A 13 -2.27 10.10 -8.19
N CYS A 14 -2.37 8.91 -8.78
CA CYS A 14 -2.95 7.72 -8.12
C CYS A 14 -1.96 6.86 -7.35
N LYS A 15 -0.64 7.07 -7.51
CA LYS A 15 0.44 6.30 -6.88
C LYS A 15 0.59 4.85 -7.35
N ASP A 16 -0.11 4.44 -8.40
CA ASP A 16 0.13 3.16 -9.08
C ASP A 16 1.58 3.05 -9.56
N ILE A 17 2.10 1.82 -9.60
CA ILE A 17 3.44 1.50 -10.07
C ILE A 17 3.35 1.02 -11.52
N ARG A 18 4.22 1.54 -12.39
CA ARG A 18 4.37 1.01 -13.74
C ARG A 18 5.36 -0.14 -13.77
N ASP A 19 4.98 -1.27 -14.36
CA ASP A 19 5.87 -2.41 -14.53
C ASP A 19 6.76 -2.31 -15.79
N ASP A 20 7.54 -3.35 -16.04
CA ASP A 20 8.46 -3.44 -17.18
C ASP A 20 7.74 -3.58 -18.53
N ASN A 21 6.47 -4.00 -18.53
CA ASN A 21 5.61 -4.07 -19.72
C ASN A 21 4.91 -2.73 -20.00
N GLY A 22 5.02 -1.77 -19.08
CA GLY A 22 4.36 -0.47 -19.16
C GLY A 22 2.93 -0.46 -18.59
N GLU A 23 2.51 -1.54 -17.94
CA GLU A 23 1.20 -1.65 -17.29
C GLU A 23 1.23 -0.98 -15.91
N TRP A 24 0.10 -0.39 -15.50
CA TRP A 24 -0.04 0.25 -14.20
C TRP A 24 -0.74 -0.68 -13.23
N HIS A 25 -0.11 -0.92 -12.09
CA HIS A 25 -0.58 -1.81 -11.04
C HIS A 25 -0.74 -1.07 -9.73
N GLN A 26 -1.70 -1.49 -8.92
CA GLN A 26 -1.77 -0.98 -7.55
C GLN A 26 -0.50 -1.38 -6.78
N LEU A 27 -0.09 -0.53 -5.84
CA LEU A 27 1.13 -0.73 -5.04
C LEU A 27 1.18 -2.13 -4.38
N GLU A 28 0.07 -2.55 -3.78
CA GLU A 28 -0.04 -3.81 -3.05
C GLU A 28 0.10 -5.02 -3.99
N GLU A 29 -0.60 -4.98 -5.13
CA GLU A 29 -0.51 -6.00 -6.18
C GLU A 29 0.91 -6.12 -6.71
N TYR A 30 1.54 -5.00 -7.08
CA TYR A 30 2.90 -4.99 -7.59
C TYR A 30 3.88 -5.61 -6.59
N ILE A 31 3.78 -5.24 -5.30
CA ILE A 31 4.68 -5.78 -4.27
C ILE A 31 4.42 -7.28 -4.04
N GLN A 32 3.16 -7.73 -4.06
CA GLN A 32 2.84 -9.17 -3.92
C GLN A 32 3.35 -9.99 -5.10
N LEU A 33 3.29 -9.47 -6.33
CA LEU A 33 3.83 -10.14 -7.52
C LEU A 33 5.36 -10.25 -7.50
N HIS A 34 6.05 -9.26 -6.90
CA HIS A 34 7.51 -9.15 -6.94
C HIS A 34 8.22 -9.53 -5.62
N SER A 35 7.48 -10.00 -4.61
CA SER A 35 8.05 -10.38 -3.31
C SER A 35 7.22 -11.47 -2.60
N GLU A 36 7.70 -11.94 -1.45
CA GLU A 36 6.93 -12.86 -0.59
C GLU A 36 6.03 -12.11 0.41
N ALA A 37 5.93 -10.79 0.30
CA ALA A 37 5.12 -9.97 1.21
C ALA A 37 3.63 -10.27 1.05
N LYS A 38 2.91 -10.25 2.17
CA LYS A 38 1.46 -10.37 2.22
C LYS A 38 0.87 -9.14 2.88
N PHE A 39 -0.22 -8.64 2.32
CA PHE A 39 -0.93 -7.49 2.85
C PHE A 39 -2.16 -7.94 3.62
N SER A 40 -2.39 -7.29 4.74
CA SER A 40 -3.65 -7.34 5.49
C SER A 40 -4.19 -5.93 5.60
N HIS A 41 -5.50 -5.77 5.47
CA HIS A 41 -6.16 -4.48 5.60
C HIS A 41 -6.59 -4.26 7.05
N GLY A 42 -6.15 -3.15 7.63
CA GLY A 42 -6.52 -2.72 8.97
C GLY A 42 -6.55 -1.21 9.05
N ILE A 43 -7.08 -0.69 10.15
CA ILE A 43 -7.09 0.74 10.47
C ILE A 43 -6.23 0.95 11.71
N CYS A 44 -5.26 1.86 11.65
CA CYS A 44 -4.48 2.21 12.85
C CYS A 44 -5.34 3.04 13.82
N ASP A 45 -4.94 3.08 15.09
CA ASP A 45 -5.72 3.74 16.14
C ASP A 45 -5.96 5.21 15.86
N THR A 46 -4.95 5.92 15.35
CA THR A 46 -5.07 7.34 14.99
C THR A 46 -6.09 7.57 13.87
N CYS A 47 -6.15 6.68 12.87
CA CYS A 47 -7.15 6.75 11.81
C CYS A 47 -8.54 6.35 12.31
N ALA A 48 -8.63 5.35 13.19
CA ALA A 48 -9.88 4.92 13.78
C ALA A 48 -10.52 6.04 14.62
N GLU A 49 -9.74 6.69 15.48
CA GLU A 49 -10.17 7.85 16.28
C GLU A 49 -10.60 9.03 15.39
N LYS A 50 -9.83 9.32 14.33
CA LYS A 50 -10.10 10.44 13.44
C LYS A 50 -11.36 10.26 12.59
N HIS A 51 -11.54 9.06 12.02
CA HIS A 51 -12.58 8.81 11.01
C HIS A 51 -13.81 8.10 11.59
N PHE A 52 -13.66 7.40 12.71
CA PHE A 52 -14.72 6.66 13.40
C PHE A 52 -14.77 6.98 14.90
N PRO A 53 -14.83 8.28 15.30
CA PRO A 53 -14.79 8.67 16.71
C PRO A 53 -15.96 8.12 17.53
N ALA A 54 -17.12 7.90 16.90
CA ALA A 54 -18.30 7.35 17.57
C ALA A 54 -18.16 5.87 17.97
N TYR A 55 -17.22 5.14 17.37
CA TYR A 55 -17.02 3.70 17.57
C TYR A 55 -15.68 3.36 18.22
N THR A 56 -14.85 4.36 18.50
CA THR A 56 -13.51 4.17 19.06
C THR A 56 -13.49 4.77 20.46
N PRO A 57 -13.55 3.94 21.54
CA PRO A 57 -13.45 4.47 22.90
C PRO A 57 -12.09 5.14 23.08
N ALA A 58 -12.07 6.33 23.68
CA ALA A 58 -10.83 7.01 24.04
C ALA A 58 -10.01 6.06 24.93
N ARG A 59 -8.82 5.69 24.46
CA ARG A 59 -7.90 4.84 25.22
C ARG A 59 -7.26 5.58 26.38
#